data_AF-A0A537UK15-F1
#
_entry.id   AF-A0A537UK15-F1
#
_cell.length_a   1.000
_cell.length_b   1.000
_cell.length_c   1.000
_cell.angle_alpha   90.00
_cell.angle_beta   90.00
_cell.angle_gamma   90.00
#
_symmetry.space_group_name_H-M   'P 1'
#
loop_
_entity.id
_entity.type
_entity.pdbx_description
1 polymer ?
#
loop_
_entity_poly.entity_id
_entity_poly.type
_entity_poly.pdbx_seq_one_letter_code
_entity_poly.pdbx_strand_id
1 'polypeptide(L)'
;MPKVRPPGEAAPCRDGASLSRPGDVDGMVDRPGLKLGLAGWLTGATVVSGEPLMDLQPSSRQRELIARARHLARERFAARADRHDRDAAFPFEDYADLGAEGFLGLCVPERYGGLGADYETYCLVSEQLAQGNASTALTFNMHCLTMLMMGPIADNMAMPPGQRERH
;
A
#
# COMPACT_ATOMS: atom_id res chain seq x y z
N MET A 1 -31.23 36.78 6.41
CA MET A 1 -31.16 35.99 5.15
C MET A 1 -30.02 36.54 4.31
N PRO A 2 -28.86 35.86 4.23
CA PRO A 2 -27.72 36.35 3.46
C PRO A 2 -27.95 36.07 1.96
N LYS A 3 -27.75 37.09 1.12
CA LYS A 3 -27.98 37.05 -0.32
C LYS A 3 -26.98 36.10 -1.01
N VAL A 4 -27.51 35.15 -1.79
CA VAL A 4 -26.75 34.25 -2.67
C VAL A 4 -26.18 35.05 -3.85
N ARG A 5 -24.88 34.91 -4.14
CA ARG A 5 -24.20 35.55 -5.27
C ARG A 5 -24.58 34.84 -6.59
N PRO A 6 -24.90 35.57 -7.68
CA PRO A 6 -25.24 34.93 -8.95
C PRO A 6 -24.02 34.24 -9.60
N PRO A 7 -24.26 33.20 -10.43
CA PRO A 7 -23.19 32.41 -11.05
C PRO A 7 -22.58 33.19 -12.21
N GLY A 8 -21.28 33.47 -12.15
CA GLY A 8 -20.54 34.06 -13.28
C GLY A 8 -19.42 35.04 -12.93
N GLU A 9 -19.26 35.43 -11.67
CA GLU A 9 -18.25 36.42 -11.28
C GLU A 9 -17.08 35.76 -10.53
N ALA A 10 -16.03 35.42 -11.29
CA ALA A 10 -14.76 34.94 -10.75
C ALA A 10 -14.10 36.04 -9.91
N ALA A 11 -13.64 35.68 -8.70
CA ALA A 11 -12.87 36.59 -7.87
C ALA A 11 -11.56 36.99 -8.60
N PRO A 12 -11.12 38.26 -8.52
CA PRO A 12 -9.87 38.68 -9.14
C PRO A 12 -8.70 37.92 -8.54
N CYS A 13 -7.88 37.34 -9.41
CA CYS A 13 -6.67 36.61 -9.07
C CYS A 13 -5.72 37.56 -8.35
N ARG A 14 -5.49 37.34 -7.05
CA ARG A 14 -4.52 38.13 -6.29
C ARG A 14 -3.12 37.85 -6.80
N ASP A 15 -2.39 38.93 -7.03
CA ASP A 15 -1.06 38.98 -7.61
C ASP A 15 -0.02 38.14 -6.85
N GLY A 16 0.80 37.42 -7.63
CA GLY A 16 2.25 37.40 -7.44
C GLY A 16 2.82 36.73 -6.19
N ALA A 17 2.56 35.44 -5.99
CA ALA A 17 3.53 34.54 -5.36
C ALA A 17 3.70 33.34 -6.29
N SER A 18 4.85 33.24 -6.95
CA SER A 18 5.16 32.20 -7.92
C SER A 18 4.99 30.82 -7.31
N LEU A 19 3.92 30.13 -7.69
CA LEU A 19 3.77 28.69 -7.50
C LEU A 19 4.85 28.01 -8.35
N SER A 20 5.84 27.40 -7.70
CA SER A 20 6.79 26.50 -8.35
C SER A 20 5.99 25.46 -9.15
N ARG A 21 6.28 25.33 -10.45
CA ARG A 21 5.60 24.37 -11.31
C ARG A 21 5.83 22.95 -10.75
N PRO A 22 4.81 22.09 -10.70
CA PRO A 22 5.03 20.68 -10.42
C PRO A 22 5.77 20.08 -11.62
N GLY A 23 7.08 19.84 -11.48
CA GLY A 23 7.90 19.31 -12.57
C GLY A 23 9.42 19.57 -12.51
N ASP A 24 9.98 20.20 -11.46
CA ASP A 24 11.44 20.35 -11.35
C ASP A 24 12.12 19.02 -10.98
N VAL A 25 12.34 18.17 -11.99
CA VAL A 25 13.13 16.93 -11.92
C VAL A 25 14.60 17.13 -12.29
N ASP A 26 15.02 18.38 -12.52
CA ASP A 26 16.37 18.74 -13.00
C ASP A 26 17.52 18.45 -12.02
N GLY A 27 17.23 17.90 -10.84
CA GLY A 27 18.24 17.49 -9.85
C GLY A 27 18.44 15.97 -9.67
N MET A 28 17.65 15.11 -10.32
CA MET A 28 17.67 13.66 -10.07
C MET A 28 18.71 12.90 -10.93
N VAL A 29 19.23 13.54 -11.99
CA VAL A 29 20.02 12.86 -13.05
C VAL A 29 21.53 13.04 -12.90
N ASP A 30 22.03 13.85 -11.97
CA ASP A 30 23.47 14.11 -11.84
C ASP A 30 24.09 13.48 -10.57
N ARG A 31 23.93 12.15 -10.43
CA ARG A 31 24.78 11.37 -9.52
C ARG A 31 26.03 10.92 -10.28
N PRO A 32 27.23 11.41 -9.93
CA PRO A 32 28.45 10.96 -10.60
C PRO A 32 28.72 9.50 -10.24
N GLY A 33 28.54 8.60 -11.21
CA GLY A 33 28.85 7.17 -11.05
C GLY A 33 28.05 6.21 -11.92
N LEU A 34 26.93 6.64 -12.52
CA LEU A 34 26.07 5.74 -13.30
C LEU A 34 26.51 5.65 -14.77
N LYS A 35 27.56 4.86 -15.05
CA LYS A 35 27.83 4.42 -16.43
C LYS A 35 27.05 3.14 -16.69
N LEU A 36 25.85 3.27 -17.25
CA LEU A 36 25.03 2.14 -17.69
C LEU A 36 25.63 1.54 -18.97
N GLY A 37 26.64 0.68 -18.82
CA GLY A 37 27.23 -0.07 -19.91
C GLY A 37 26.37 -1.27 -20.29
N LEU A 38 25.96 -1.36 -21.56
CA LEU A 38 25.19 -2.46 -22.16
C LEU A 38 25.82 -3.85 -21.92
N ALA A 39 27.13 -3.91 -21.65
CA ALA A 39 27.88 -5.14 -21.42
C ALA A 39 27.60 -5.83 -20.05
N GLY A 40 27.07 -5.11 -19.05
CA GLY A 40 26.82 -5.67 -17.71
C GLY A 40 25.62 -6.62 -17.64
N TRP A 41 24.66 -6.49 -18.55
CA TRP A 41 23.44 -7.31 -18.60
C TRP A 41 23.72 -8.75 -19.03
N LEU A 42 24.83 -8.99 -19.74
CA LEU A 42 25.15 -10.30 -20.33
C LEU A 42 25.98 -11.21 -19.42
N THR A 43 26.58 -10.68 -18.34
CA THR A 43 27.52 -11.45 -17.50
C THR A 43 27.04 -11.69 -16.07
N GLY A 44 25.88 -11.15 -15.66
CA GLY A 44 25.24 -11.48 -14.38
C GLY A 44 26.06 -11.15 -13.12
N ALA A 45 27.21 -10.48 -13.25
CA ALA A 45 28.08 -10.13 -12.14
C ALA A 45 28.01 -8.62 -11.89
N THR A 46 26.98 -8.17 -11.19
CA THR A 46 26.98 -6.84 -10.57
C THR A 46 27.32 -7.02 -9.09
N VAL A 47 28.60 -6.98 -8.76
CA VAL A 47 29.04 -6.75 -7.37
C VAL A 47 29.25 -5.25 -7.23
N VAL A 48 28.21 -4.54 -6.79
CA VAL A 48 28.38 -3.25 -6.11
C VAL A 48 28.87 -3.60 -4.71
N SER A 49 29.97 -2.96 -4.26
CA SER A 49 30.55 -2.98 -2.91
C SER A 49 29.83 -3.91 -1.91
N GLY A 50 30.50 -4.98 -1.46
CA GLY A 50 29.96 -6.18 -0.78
C GLY A 50 29.09 -6.05 0.49
N GLU A 51 28.37 -4.95 0.68
CA GLU A 51 27.17 -4.86 1.48
C GLU A 51 25.95 -5.10 0.56
N PRO A 52 25.04 -6.03 0.90
CA PRO A 52 23.88 -6.29 0.05
C PRO A 52 23.04 -5.01 -0.10
N LEU A 53 22.67 -4.69 -1.35
CA LEU A 53 21.84 -3.53 -1.71
C LEU A 53 20.46 -3.54 -1.00
N MET A 54 19.99 -4.71 -0.56
CA MET A 54 18.79 -4.95 0.23
C MET A 54 19.03 -6.10 1.22
N ASP A 55 18.73 -5.90 2.50
CA ASP A 55 18.64 -6.99 3.48
C ASP A 55 17.30 -7.71 3.28
N LEU A 56 17.33 -8.84 2.58
CA LEU A 56 16.15 -9.64 2.25
C LEU A 56 15.73 -10.59 3.37
N GLN A 57 16.34 -10.49 4.56
CA GLN A 57 16.01 -11.37 5.68
C GLN A 57 14.82 -10.80 6.47
N PRO A 58 13.66 -11.48 6.46
CA PRO A 58 12.51 -10.99 7.21
C PRO A 58 12.79 -11.02 8.70
N SER A 59 12.43 -9.96 9.43
CA SER A 59 12.45 -9.90 10.89
C SER A 59 11.62 -11.01 11.54
N SER A 60 11.80 -11.24 12.85
CA SER A 60 10.99 -12.22 13.59
C SER A 60 9.49 -11.95 13.48
N ARG A 61 9.10 -10.67 13.52
CA ARG A 61 7.70 -10.24 13.39
C ARG A 61 7.16 -10.50 11.98
N GLN A 62 7.93 -10.18 10.95
CA GLN A 62 7.56 -10.51 9.56
C GLN A 62 7.42 -12.02 9.38
N ARG A 63 8.35 -12.83 9.90
CA ARG A 63 8.27 -14.30 9.83
C ARG A 63 7.00 -14.86 10.45
N GLU A 64 6.58 -14.32 11.59
CA GLU A 64 5.31 -14.72 12.23
C GLU A 64 4.10 -14.43 11.33
N LEU A 65 3.98 -13.20 10.83
CA LEU A 65 2.87 -12.79 9.98
C LEU A 65 2.86 -13.55 8.65
N ILE A 66 4.03 -13.76 8.05
CA ILE A 66 4.22 -14.60 6.84
C ILE A 66 3.75 -16.02 7.10
N ALA A 67 4.12 -16.62 8.25
CA ALA A 67 3.73 -17.99 8.58
C ALA A 67 2.21 -18.13 8.72
N ARG A 68 1.56 -17.17 9.38
CA ARG A 68 0.10 -17.12 9.55
C ARG A 68 -0.62 -16.94 8.21
N ALA A 69 -0.15 -16.02 7.37
CA ALA A 69 -0.69 -15.80 6.03
C ALA A 69 -0.53 -17.05 5.14
N ARG A 70 0.63 -17.69 5.17
CA ARG A 70 0.91 -18.94 4.45
C ARG A 70 0.00 -20.07 4.91
N HIS A 71 -0.28 -20.17 6.21
CA HIS A 71 -1.20 -21.16 6.75
C HIS A 71 -2.62 -20.97 6.19
N LEU A 72 -3.16 -19.76 6.23
CA LEU A 72 -4.47 -19.45 5.61
C LEU A 72 -4.50 -19.79 4.12
N ALA A 73 -3.47 -19.38 3.39
CA ALA A 73 -3.35 -19.60 1.97
C ALA A 73 -3.41 -21.10 1.60
N ARG A 74 -2.63 -21.92 2.32
CA ARG A 74 -2.51 -23.36 2.05
C ARG A 74 -3.71 -24.16 2.53
N GLU A 75 -4.13 -23.94 3.78
CA GLU A 75 -5.11 -24.81 4.43
C GLU A 75 -6.56 -24.42 4.09
N ARG A 76 -6.80 -23.18 3.65
CA ARG A 76 -8.17 -22.66 3.47
C ARG A 76 -8.39 -22.12 2.06
N PHE A 77 -7.54 -21.20 1.60
CA PHE A 77 -7.84 -20.44 0.39
C PHE A 77 -7.64 -21.26 -0.88
N ALA A 78 -6.57 -22.06 -0.95
CA ALA A 78 -6.27 -22.92 -2.09
C ALA A 78 -7.43 -23.86 -2.45
N ALA A 79 -8.14 -24.40 -1.45
CA ALA A 79 -9.27 -25.30 -1.66
C ALA A 79 -10.50 -24.60 -2.28
N ARG A 80 -10.61 -23.28 -2.17
CA ARG A 80 -11.77 -22.49 -2.64
C ARG A 80 -11.49 -21.70 -3.92
N ALA A 81 -10.22 -21.50 -4.28
CA ALA A 81 -9.79 -20.65 -5.38
C ALA A 81 -10.44 -21.00 -6.72
N ASP A 82 -10.39 -22.27 -7.14
CA ASP A 82 -10.96 -22.73 -8.43
C ASP A 82 -12.46 -22.40 -8.56
N ARG A 83 -13.22 -22.57 -7.47
CA ARG A 83 -14.64 -22.25 -7.43
C ARG A 83 -14.86 -20.74 -7.59
N HIS A 84 -14.10 -19.91 -6.88
CA HIS A 84 -14.23 -18.44 -7.00
C HIS A 84 -13.94 -17.96 -8.42
N ASP A 85 -12.90 -18.50 -9.05
CA ASP A 85 -12.50 -18.13 -10.40
C ASP A 85 -13.53 -18.60 -11.45
N ARG A 86 -13.97 -19.86 -11.38
CA ARG A 86 -14.98 -20.41 -12.30
C ARG A 86 -16.31 -19.68 -12.20
N ASP A 87 -16.76 -19.40 -10.99
CA ASP A 87 -18.09 -18.84 -10.73
C ASP A 87 -18.08 -17.30 -10.75
N ALA A 88 -16.92 -16.67 -10.99
CA ALA A 88 -16.71 -15.22 -10.91
C ALA A 88 -17.26 -14.61 -9.61
N ALA A 89 -17.07 -15.34 -8.51
CA ALA A 89 -17.69 -15.02 -7.22
C ALA A 89 -16.69 -14.35 -6.27
N PHE A 90 -17.19 -13.42 -5.47
CA PHE A 90 -16.37 -12.77 -4.45
C PHE A 90 -16.02 -13.76 -3.31
N PRO A 91 -14.75 -13.81 -2.85
CA PRO A 91 -14.28 -14.77 -1.86
C PRO A 91 -14.64 -14.37 -0.42
N PHE A 92 -15.94 -14.31 -0.10
CA PHE A 92 -16.44 -13.89 1.22
C PHE A 92 -15.87 -14.73 2.37
N GLU A 93 -15.73 -16.04 2.16
CA GLU A 93 -15.21 -16.92 3.19
C GLU A 93 -13.73 -16.66 3.50
N ASP A 94 -12.91 -16.37 2.47
CA ASP A 94 -11.51 -16.01 2.68
C ASP A 94 -11.40 -14.71 3.49
N TYR A 95 -12.30 -13.75 3.25
CA TYR A 95 -12.36 -12.50 4.00
C TYR A 95 -12.81 -12.66 5.45
N ALA A 96 -13.76 -13.56 5.72
CA ALA A 96 -14.14 -13.90 7.08
C ALA A 96 -12.94 -14.47 7.85
N ASP A 97 -12.13 -15.30 7.19
CA ASP A 97 -10.92 -15.88 7.79
C ASP A 97 -9.83 -14.85 8.05
N LEU A 98 -9.60 -13.94 7.09
CA LEU A 98 -8.70 -12.79 7.29
C LEU A 98 -9.15 -11.90 8.45
N GLY A 99 -10.46 -11.69 8.60
CA GLY A 99 -11.04 -10.93 9.71
C GLY A 99 -10.81 -11.60 11.06
N ALA A 100 -11.05 -12.91 11.14
CA ALA A 100 -10.83 -13.70 12.36
C ALA A 100 -9.37 -13.69 12.82
N GLU A 101 -8.44 -13.67 11.86
CA GLU A 101 -6.99 -13.57 12.12
C GLU A 101 -6.49 -12.12 12.28
N GLY A 102 -7.37 -11.12 12.18
CA GLY A 102 -7.00 -9.71 12.33
C GLY A 102 -6.19 -9.12 11.17
N PHE A 103 -6.04 -9.84 10.05
CA PHE A 103 -5.33 -9.34 8.86
C PHE A 103 -6.04 -8.14 8.21
N LEU A 104 -7.36 -7.98 8.39
CA LEU A 104 -8.06 -6.78 7.93
C LEU A 104 -7.62 -5.50 8.68
N GLY A 105 -6.94 -5.63 9.82
CA GLY A 105 -6.28 -4.54 10.53
C GLY A 105 -4.77 -4.48 10.30
N LEU A 106 -4.22 -5.17 9.30
CA LEU A 106 -2.77 -5.38 9.17
C LEU A 106 -1.96 -4.07 9.19
N CYS A 107 -2.34 -3.10 8.35
CA CYS A 107 -1.65 -1.82 8.22
C CYS A 107 -2.20 -0.73 9.17
N VAL A 108 -3.22 -1.05 9.97
CA VAL A 108 -3.80 -0.11 10.92
C VAL A 108 -2.87 -0.01 12.13
N PRO A 109 -2.54 1.20 12.63
CA PRO A 109 -1.69 1.34 13.81
C PRO A 109 -2.22 0.59 15.04
N GLU A 110 -1.32 0.03 15.85
CA GLU A 110 -1.67 -0.76 17.05
C GLU A 110 -2.52 0.04 18.05
N ARG A 111 -2.32 1.37 18.15
CA ARG A 111 -3.14 2.27 18.99
C ARG A 111 -4.63 2.29 18.63
N TYR A 112 -4.98 1.86 17.41
CA TYR A 112 -6.37 1.73 16.95
C TYR A 112 -6.82 0.25 16.87
N GLY A 113 -6.05 -0.67 17.46
CA GLY A 113 -6.36 -2.10 17.49
C GLY A 113 -5.92 -2.88 16.25
N GLY A 114 -5.09 -2.30 15.38
CA GLY A 114 -4.52 -3.00 14.23
C GLY A 114 -3.19 -3.71 14.54
N LEU A 115 -2.56 -4.27 13.50
CA LEU A 115 -1.27 -4.96 13.62
C LEU A 115 -0.08 -4.08 13.24
N GLY A 116 -0.26 -2.81 12.89
CA GLY A 116 0.84 -1.85 12.65
C GLY A 116 1.95 -2.37 11.72
N ALA A 117 1.60 -3.10 10.66
CA ALA A 117 2.57 -3.57 9.68
C ALA A 117 3.04 -2.42 8.79
N ASP A 118 4.33 -2.42 8.46
CA ASP A 118 4.88 -1.54 7.43
C ASP A 118 4.60 -2.08 6.02
N TYR A 119 4.96 -1.28 5.01
CA TYR A 119 4.76 -1.62 3.61
C TYR A 119 5.46 -2.92 3.21
N GLU A 120 6.67 -3.16 3.70
CA GLU A 120 7.43 -4.37 3.40
C GLU A 120 6.72 -5.62 3.95
N THR A 121 6.33 -5.57 5.23
CA THR A 121 5.58 -6.65 5.88
C THR A 121 4.27 -6.93 5.16
N TYR A 122 3.55 -5.87 4.77
CA TYR A 122 2.33 -5.97 3.99
C TYR A 122 2.56 -6.69 2.64
N CYS A 123 3.60 -6.32 1.90
CA CYS A 123 3.95 -6.96 0.63
C CYS A 123 4.26 -8.45 0.83
N LEU A 124 5.07 -8.79 1.84
CA LEU A 124 5.43 -10.18 2.16
C LEU A 124 4.21 -11.01 2.56
N VAL A 125 3.28 -10.44 3.35
CA VAL A 125 2.02 -11.11 3.70
C VAL A 125 1.15 -11.32 2.45
N SER A 126 0.98 -10.27 1.65
CA SER A 126 0.16 -10.33 0.43
C SER A 126 0.68 -11.38 -0.56
N GLU A 127 2.01 -11.49 -0.71
CA GLU A 127 2.65 -12.53 -1.52
C GLU A 127 2.24 -13.94 -1.05
N GLN A 128 2.23 -14.20 0.27
CA GLN A 128 1.83 -15.51 0.78
C GLN A 128 0.34 -15.80 0.55
N LEU A 129 -0.53 -14.80 0.71
CA LEU A 129 -1.97 -14.97 0.46
C LEU A 129 -2.24 -15.31 -1.01
N ALA A 130 -1.50 -14.68 -1.93
CA ALA A 130 -1.62 -14.89 -3.37
C ALA A 130 -1.31 -16.31 -3.81
N GLN A 131 -0.48 -17.06 -3.05
CA GLN A 131 -0.20 -18.47 -3.30
C GLN A 131 -1.42 -19.37 -3.11
N GLY A 132 -2.41 -18.94 -2.33
CA GLY A 132 -3.66 -19.67 -2.10
C GLY A 132 -4.76 -19.24 -3.05
N ASN A 133 -5.05 -17.93 -3.09
CA ASN A 133 -6.08 -17.37 -3.95
C ASN A 133 -5.69 -15.93 -4.37
N ALA A 134 -5.40 -15.75 -5.65
CA ALA A 134 -4.99 -14.46 -6.21
C ALA A 134 -6.09 -13.38 -6.11
N SER A 135 -7.36 -13.76 -6.30
CA SER A 135 -8.50 -12.85 -6.18
C SER A 135 -8.64 -12.29 -4.76
N THR A 136 -8.38 -13.12 -3.75
CA THR A 136 -8.35 -12.71 -2.34
C THR A 136 -7.18 -11.77 -2.06
N ALA A 137 -5.97 -12.09 -2.53
CA ALA A 137 -4.80 -11.25 -2.33
C ALA A 137 -4.94 -9.87 -3.00
N LEU A 138 -5.51 -9.81 -4.21
CA LEU A 138 -5.78 -8.54 -4.89
C LEU A 138 -6.80 -7.70 -4.13
N THR A 139 -7.89 -8.31 -3.69
CA THR A 139 -8.89 -7.58 -2.89
C THR A 139 -8.26 -7.10 -1.57
N PHE A 140 -7.41 -7.92 -0.95
CA PHE A 140 -6.72 -7.61 0.31
C PHE A 140 -5.79 -6.41 0.13
N ASN A 141 -5.11 -6.33 -1.01
CA ASN A 141 -4.32 -5.17 -1.42
C ASN A 141 -5.17 -3.90 -1.46
N MET A 142 -6.33 -3.94 -2.11
CA MET A 142 -7.24 -2.78 -2.20
C MET A 142 -7.74 -2.32 -0.82
N HIS A 143 -8.02 -3.28 0.07
CA HIS A 143 -8.38 -2.99 1.47
C HIS A 143 -7.23 -2.29 2.21
N CYS A 144 -6.04 -2.88 2.20
CA CYS A 144 -4.87 -2.35 2.92
C CYS A 144 -4.40 -1.00 2.37
N LEU A 145 -4.39 -0.84 1.05
CA LEU A 145 -4.05 0.42 0.39
C LEU A 145 -4.99 1.54 0.85
N THR A 146 -6.29 1.25 0.91
CA THR A 146 -7.28 2.21 1.40
C THR A 146 -6.95 2.64 2.84
N MET A 147 -6.67 1.69 3.73
CA MET A 147 -6.34 2.00 5.13
C MET A 147 -5.06 2.83 5.27
N LEU A 148 -4.04 2.52 4.47
CA LEU A 148 -2.77 3.26 4.45
C LEU A 148 -2.92 4.68 3.93
N MET A 149 -3.74 4.87 2.88
CA MET A 149 -3.91 6.17 2.24
C MET A 149 -4.85 7.10 3.01
N MET A 150 -5.87 6.55 3.67
CA MET A 150 -6.90 7.36 4.35
C MET A 150 -6.36 8.16 5.53
N GLY A 151 -5.33 7.67 6.25
CA GLY A 151 -4.71 8.40 7.36
C GLY A 151 -4.15 9.77 6.92
N PRO A 152 -3.18 9.81 5.99
CA PRO A 152 -2.64 11.06 5.46
C PRO A 152 -3.70 11.95 4.79
N ILE A 153 -4.70 11.36 4.12
CA ILE A 153 -5.81 12.13 3.55
C ILE A 153 -6.60 12.82 4.67
N ALA A 154 -7.01 12.09 5.70
CA ALA A 154 -7.76 12.64 6.82
C ALA A 154 -6.96 13.73 7.56
N ASP A 155 -5.65 13.51 7.79
CA ASP A 155 -4.77 14.48 8.43
C ASP A 155 -4.65 15.79 7.63
N ASN A 156 -4.67 15.70 6.30
CA ASN A 156 -4.58 16.86 5.40
C ASN A 156 -5.95 17.50 5.09
N MET A 157 -7.06 16.89 5.50
CA MET A 157 -8.39 17.45 5.32
C MET A 157 -8.74 18.45 6.44
N ALA A 158 -9.26 19.61 6.05
CA ALA A 158 -9.85 20.56 6.98
C ALA A 158 -11.18 20.01 7.51
N MET A 159 -11.14 19.35 8.66
CA MET A 159 -12.30 18.77 9.34
C MET A 159 -12.48 19.34 10.74
N PRO A 160 -13.72 19.70 11.15
CA PRO A 160 -14.03 20.02 12.54
C PRO A 160 -13.67 18.86 13.50
N PRO A 161 -13.26 19.12 14.76
CA PRO A 161 -12.81 18.09 15.69
C PRO A 161 -13.81 16.93 15.87
N GLY A 162 -15.10 17.24 16.07
CA GLY A 162 -16.12 16.21 16.24
C GLY A 162 -16.42 15.41 14.96
N GLN A 163 -16.09 15.92 13.78
CA GLN A 163 -16.13 15.14 12.55
C GLN A 163 -14.91 14.21 12.46
N ARG A 164 -13.71 14.71 12.80
CA ARG A 164 -12.48 13.93 12.81
C ARG A 164 -12.53 12.74 13.77
N GLU A 165 -13.12 12.90 14.95
CA GLU A 165 -13.21 11.79 15.93
C GLU A 165 -14.09 10.62 15.47
N ARG A 166 -15.00 10.84 14.50
CA ARG A 166 -15.89 9.79 13.99
C ARG A 166 -15.31 9.01 12.79
N HIS A 167 -14.19 9.46 12.23
CA HIS A 167 -13.60 8.95 10.99
C HIS A 167 -12.17 8.48 11.24
#